data_AF-A0A415UJT2-F1
#
_entry.id   AF-A0A415UJT2-F1
#
_cell.length_a   1.000
_cell.length_b   1.000
_cell.length_c   1.000
_cell.angle_alpha   90.00
_cell.angle_beta   90.00
_cell.angle_gamma   90.00
#
_symmetry.space_group_name_H-M   'P 1'
#
loop_
_entity.id
_entity.type
_entity.pdbx_description
1 polymer ?
#
loop_
_entity_poly.entity_id
_entity_poly.type
_entity_poly.pdbx_seq_one_letter_code
_entity_poly.pdbx_strand_id
1 'polypeptide(L)'
;MKKEEIFEYVKKQYGTMPEYLWAQSPDNVVLRHKNGKWYAVVMSVEKCKLGLEGNEFVDIMDVKCDPEMTSMIIQTFGFLPGYHMNKQHWITILLDGSVSEAKTLDFLDMSYDMIDGNRGKEE
;
A
#
# COMPACT_ATOMS: atom_id res chain seq x y z
N MET A 1 8.94 2.74 -9.40
CA MET A 1 9.35 2.15 -8.12
C MET A 1 9.07 0.66 -8.10
N LYS A 2 10.09 -0.14 -7.77
CA LYS A 2 9.99 -1.59 -7.60
C LYS A 2 9.76 -1.97 -6.13
N LYS A 3 9.23 -3.17 -5.87
CA LYS A 3 9.00 -3.67 -4.51
C LYS A 3 10.27 -3.75 -3.67
N GLU A 4 11.41 -4.08 -4.28
CA GLU A 4 12.70 -4.15 -3.58
C GLU A 4 13.11 -2.79 -3.00
N GLU A 5 12.87 -1.71 -3.74
CA GLU A 5 13.18 -0.33 -3.31
C GLU A 5 12.29 0.09 -2.13
N ILE A 6 11.02 -0.34 -2.13
CA ILE A 6 10.09 -0.12 -1.01
C ILE A 6 10.62 -0.85 0.23
N PHE A 7 11.08 -2.10 0.09
CA PHE A 7 11.59 -2.88 1.22
C PHE A 7 12.88 -2.30 1.80
N GLU A 8 13.79 -1.83 0.96
CA GLU A 8 14.99 -1.11 1.41
C GLU A 8 14.63 0.19 2.13
N TYR A 9 13.67 0.95 1.59
CA TYR A 9 13.21 2.19 2.17
C TYR A 9 12.62 1.98 3.57
N VAL A 10 11.65 1.07 3.73
CA VAL A 10 10.99 0.84 5.03
C VAL A 10 11.92 0.21 6.06
N LYS A 11 12.88 -0.59 5.63
CA LYS A 11 13.94 -1.10 6.51
C LYS A 11 14.83 0.03 7.01
N LYS A 12 15.21 0.97 6.14
CA LYS A 12 16.07 2.10 6.49
C LYS A 12 15.34 3.13 7.36
N GLN A 13 14.10 3.48 7.02
CA GLN A 13 13.35 4.52 7.74
C GLN A 13 12.67 4.03 9.00
N TYR A 14 11.97 2.90 8.92
CA TYR A 14 11.12 2.42 10.01
C TYR A 14 11.77 1.30 10.82
N GLY A 15 12.78 0.63 10.25
CA GLY A 15 13.29 -0.63 10.77
C GLY A 15 12.30 -1.78 10.55
N THR A 16 11.33 -1.63 9.64
CA THR A 16 10.33 -2.66 9.35
C THR A 16 10.93 -3.75 8.46
N MET A 17 10.63 -5.00 8.80
CA MET A 17 10.97 -6.15 7.96
C MET A 17 9.73 -6.64 7.19
N PRO A 18 9.89 -7.05 5.92
CA PRO A 18 8.81 -7.66 5.15
C PRO A 18 8.39 -9.00 5.74
N GLU A 19 7.08 -9.18 5.95
CA GLU A 19 6.48 -10.42 6.44
C GLU A 19 5.78 -11.19 5.32
N TYR A 20 6.07 -12.47 5.19
CA TYR A 20 5.47 -13.37 4.20
C TYR A 20 4.47 -14.30 4.89
N LEU A 21 3.22 -13.84 4.98
CA LEU A 21 2.21 -14.54 5.79
C LEU A 21 1.57 -15.73 5.07
N TRP A 22 1.70 -15.81 3.74
CA TRP A 22 0.96 -16.79 2.93
C TRP A 22 1.92 -17.75 2.22
N ALA A 23 2.00 -18.99 2.71
CA ALA A 23 2.85 -20.03 2.13
C ALA A 23 2.51 -20.37 0.66
N GLN A 24 1.26 -20.12 0.23
CA GLN A 24 0.79 -20.35 -1.14
C GLN A 24 0.92 -19.11 -2.05
N SER A 25 1.34 -17.97 -1.52
CA SER A 25 1.49 -16.72 -2.27
C SER A 25 2.75 -15.99 -1.82
N PRO A 26 3.94 -16.48 -2.24
CA PRO A 26 5.22 -15.97 -1.76
C PRO A 26 5.49 -14.52 -2.20
N ASP A 27 4.73 -14.01 -3.17
CA ASP A 27 4.87 -12.65 -3.68
C ASP A 27 4.12 -11.60 -2.85
N ASN A 28 3.26 -12.03 -1.93
CA ASN A 28 2.48 -11.13 -1.08
C ASN A 28 3.25 -10.83 0.21
N VAL A 29 3.55 -9.56 0.42
CA VAL A 29 4.38 -9.06 1.50
C VAL A 29 3.59 -8.08 2.36
N VAL A 30 3.59 -8.32 3.66
CA VAL A 30 2.97 -7.42 4.64
C VAL A 30 4.05 -6.59 5.32
N LEU A 31 3.79 -5.30 5.46
CA LEU A 31 4.59 -4.36 6.22
C LEU A 31 3.82 -3.98 7.50
N ARG A 32 4.40 -4.37 8.64
CA ARG A 32 3.79 -4.25 9.95
C ARG A 32 4.50 -3.19 10.79
N HIS A 33 3.72 -2.31 11.40
CA HIS A 33 4.22 -1.31 12.33
C HIS A 33 4.70 -1.99 13.62
N LYS A 34 5.56 -1.31 14.39
CA LYS A 34 6.06 -1.81 15.70
C LYS A 34 4.94 -2.12 16.70
N ASN A 35 3.76 -1.52 16.53
CA ASN A 35 2.57 -1.78 17.34
C ASN A 35 1.74 -3.00 16.91
N GLY A 36 2.20 -3.74 15.89
CA GLY A 36 1.57 -4.96 15.40
C GLY A 36 0.50 -4.77 14.34
N LYS A 37 0.13 -3.53 13.97
CA LYS A 37 -0.86 -3.25 12.92
C LYS A 37 -0.19 -3.14 11.54
N TRP A 38 -0.87 -3.58 10.50
CA TRP A 38 -0.41 -3.42 9.11
C TRP A 38 -0.60 -1.99 8.64
N TYR A 39 0.43 -1.43 8.02
CA TYR A 39 0.35 -0.13 7.35
C TYR A 39 0.42 -0.30 5.83
N ALA A 40 1.13 -1.31 5.31
CA ALA A 40 1.16 -1.55 3.88
C ALA A 40 1.18 -3.03 3.54
N VAL A 41 0.67 -3.38 2.36
CA VAL A 41 0.72 -4.72 1.79
C VAL A 41 1.12 -4.62 0.32
N VAL A 42 2.22 -5.26 -0.06
CA VAL A 42 2.70 -5.32 -1.44
C VAL A 42 2.33 -6.67 -2.03
N MET A 43 1.73 -6.70 -3.23
CA MET A 43 1.23 -7.92 -3.87
C MET A 43 1.47 -7.85 -5.39
N SER A 44 1.58 -9.00 -6.03
CA SER A 44 1.57 -9.11 -7.50
C SER A 44 0.20 -9.64 -7.95
N VAL A 45 -0.56 -8.84 -8.70
CA VAL A 45 -1.96 -9.13 -9.05
C VAL A 45 -2.17 -9.00 -10.56
N GLU A 46 -2.97 -9.89 -11.15
CA GLU A 46 -3.39 -9.77 -12.55
C GLU A 46 -4.19 -8.50 -12.78
N LYS A 47 -3.87 -7.74 -13.82
CA LYS A 47 -4.57 -6.48 -14.17
C LYS A 47 -6.08 -6.65 -14.29
N CYS A 48 -6.56 -7.74 -14.87
CA CYS A 48 -7.99 -8.01 -14.99
C CYS A 48 -8.71 -8.09 -13.62
N LYS A 49 -8.03 -8.55 -12.56
CA LYS A 49 -8.58 -8.60 -11.18
C LYS A 49 -8.66 -7.21 -10.54
N LEU A 50 -7.91 -6.25 -11.07
CA LEU A 50 -7.92 -4.84 -10.68
C LEU A 50 -8.90 -4.00 -11.52
N GLY A 51 -9.57 -4.61 -12.50
CA GLY A 51 -10.43 -3.90 -13.45
C GLY A 51 -9.65 -3.15 -14.55
N LEU A 52 -8.37 -3.48 -14.73
CA LEU A 52 -7.52 -2.94 -15.79
C LEU A 52 -7.54 -3.89 -17.00
N GLU A 53 -7.29 -3.34 -18.19
CA GLU A 53 -7.11 -4.15 -19.39
C GLU A 53 -5.79 -4.95 -19.33
N GLY A 54 -5.83 -6.19 -19.79
CA GLY A 54 -4.67 -7.09 -19.83
C GLY A 54 -4.75 -8.24 -18.82
N ASN A 55 -3.94 -9.28 -19.07
CA ASN A 55 -3.79 -10.46 -18.22
C ASN A 55 -2.40 -10.54 -17.59
N GLU A 56 -1.57 -9.53 -17.79
CA GLU A 56 -0.28 -9.41 -17.14
C GLU A 56 -0.45 -9.13 -15.65
N PHE A 57 0.56 -9.56 -14.89
CA PHE A 57 0.68 -9.23 -13.47
C PHE A 57 1.28 -7.84 -13.32
N VAL A 58 0.76 -7.11 -12.34
CA VAL A 58 1.28 -5.81 -11.91
C VAL A 58 1.50 -5.85 -10.41
N ASP A 59 2.61 -5.27 -9.97
CA ASP A 59 2.87 -5.07 -8.56
C ASP A 59 2.01 -3.90 -8.05
N ILE A 60 1.35 -4.12 -6.92
CA ILE A 60 0.53 -3.15 -6.24
C ILE A 60 0.96 -3.00 -4.80
N MET A 61 0.68 -1.84 -4.22
CA MET A 61 0.84 -1.61 -2.80
C MET A 61 -0.44 -1.03 -2.21
N ASP A 62 -1.06 -1.78 -1.32
CA ASP A 62 -2.17 -1.32 -0.49
C ASP A 62 -1.61 -0.56 0.70
N VAL A 63 -2.11 0.66 0.93
CA VAL A 63 -1.75 1.52 2.06
C VAL A 63 -2.99 2.10 2.70
N LYS A 64 -2.90 2.45 3.98
CA LYS A 64 -3.98 3.18 4.64
C LYS A 64 -4.05 4.63 4.17
N CYS A 65 -5.27 5.12 4.05
CA CYS A 65 -5.57 6.49 3.67
C CYS A 65 -6.75 7.01 4.50
N ASP A 66 -6.81 8.33 4.67
CA ASP A 66 -7.92 8.98 5.35
C ASP A 66 -9.17 8.83 4.47
N PRO A 67 -10.32 8.39 5.01
CA PRO A 67 -11.57 8.29 4.25
C PRO A 67 -11.95 9.52 3.45
N GLU A 68 -11.65 10.72 3.95
CA GLU A 68 -11.91 11.98 3.25
C GLU A 68 -11.05 12.11 2.00
N MET A 69 -9.80 11.65 2.05
CA MET A 69 -8.85 11.67 0.94
C MET A 69 -9.07 10.53 -0.06
N THR A 70 -9.48 9.35 0.43
CA THR A 70 -9.66 8.14 -0.39
C THR A 70 -10.53 8.41 -1.61
N SER A 71 -11.65 9.12 -1.44
CA SER A 71 -12.58 9.42 -2.54
C SER A 71 -12.01 10.32 -3.64
N MET A 72 -11.08 11.21 -3.30
CA MET A 72 -10.43 12.12 -4.25
C MET A 72 -9.25 11.43 -4.94
N ILE A 73 -8.42 10.70 -4.18
CA ILE A 73 -7.19 10.15 -4.72
C ILE A 73 -7.45 9.03 -5.72
N ILE A 74 -8.49 8.20 -5.53
CA ILE A 74 -8.86 7.13 -6.47
C ILE A 74 -9.35 7.64 -7.84
N GLN A 75 -9.60 8.95 -7.97
CA GLN A 75 -9.90 9.57 -9.27
C GLN A 75 -8.61 9.88 -10.06
N THR A 76 -7.44 9.77 -9.41
CA THR A 76 -6.14 9.95 -10.06
C THR A 76 -5.66 8.64 -10.65
N PHE A 77 -5.19 8.68 -11.90
CA PHE A 77 -4.59 7.52 -12.55
C PHE A 77 -3.45 6.92 -11.70
N GLY A 78 -3.40 5.60 -11.60
CA GLY A 78 -2.43 4.88 -10.76
C GLY A 78 -2.91 4.58 -9.33
N PHE A 79 -4.06 5.13 -8.91
CA PHE A 79 -4.69 4.82 -7.63
C PHE A 79 -6.01 4.09 -7.82
N LEU A 80 -6.20 2.99 -7.11
CA LEU A 80 -7.42 2.17 -7.13
C LEU A 80 -8.00 2.05 -5.72
N PRO A 81 -9.28 1.67 -5.58
CA PRO A 81 -9.83 1.30 -4.27
C PRO A 81 -9.07 0.11 -3.67
N GLY A 82 -8.93 0.07 -2.34
CA GLY A 82 -8.20 -0.98 -1.62
C GLY A 82 -8.54 -2.41 -2.11
N TYR A 83 -7.50 -3.17 -2.44
CA TYR A 83 -7.60 -4.51 -3.01
C TYR A 83 -7.56 -5.56 -1.89
N HIS A 84 -8.63 -6.35 -1.75
CA HIS A 84 -8.89 -7.21 -0.57
C HIS A 84 -9.01 -6.47 0.78
N MET A 85 -8.77 -5.16 0.82
CA MET A 85 -8.86 -4.32 2.01
C MET A 85 -10.16 -3.50 2.06
N ASN A 86 -10.38 -2.81 3.19
CA ASN A 86 -11.52 -1.91 3.34
C ASN A 86 -11.32 -0.65 2.47
N LYS A 87 -12.07 -0.54 1.38
CA LYS A 87 -12.03 0.54 0.38
C LYS A 87 -12.27 1.96 0.93
N GLN A 88 -12.77 2.11 2.15
CA GLN A 88 -12.91 3.42 2.81
C GLN A 88 -11.60 3.89 3.44
N HIS A 89 -10.78 2.97 3.94
CA HIS A 89 -9.58 3.27 4.71
C HIS A 89 -8.29 2.85 4.00
N TRP A 90 -8.41 2.19 2.85
CA TRP A 90 -7.28 1.66 2.11
C TRP A 90 -7.41 2.02 0.64
N ILE A 91 -6.27 2.37 0.06
CA ILE A 91 -6.09 2.60 -1.37
C ILE A 91 -5.01 1.68 -1.89
N THR A 92 -5.10 1.38 -3.16
CA THR A 92 -4.14 0.54 -3.89
C THR A 92 -3.35 1.44 -4.82
N ILE A 93 -2.03 1.41 -4.74
CA ILE A 93 -1.12 2.15 -5.61
C ILE A 93 -0.54 1.18 -6.63
N LEU A 94 -0.65 1.51 -7.92
CA LEU A 94 -0.01 0.75 -8.99
C LEU A 94 1.49 1.05 -9.03
N LEU A 95 2.32 0.01 -8.99
CA LEU A 95 3.78 0.10 -9.07
C LEU A 95 4.29 -0.14 -10.50
N ASP A 96 3.51 0.22 -11.52
CA ASP A 96 3.84 0.11 -12.95
C ASP A 96 4.48 1.39 -13.53
N GLY A 97 4.73 2.39 -12.68
CA GLY A 97 5.24 3.70 -13.08
C GLY A 97 4.16 4.76 -13.31
N SER A 98 2.87 4.41 -13.17
CA SER A 98 1.76 5.39 -13.24
C SER A 98 1.80 6.41 -12.11
N VAL A 99 2.36 6.04 -10.96
CA VAL A 99 2.57 6.92 -9.79
C VAL A 99 4.06 7.16 -9.61
N SER A 100 4.44 8.43 -9.37
CA SER A 100 5.83 8.78 -9.12
C SER A 100 6.32 8.18 -7.80
N GLU A 101 7.60 7.83 -7.74
CA GLU A 101 8.19 7.16 -6.58
C GLU A 101 8.07 8.00 -5.30
N ALA A 102 8.30 9.31 -5.43
CA ALA A 102 8.09 10.25 -4.34
C ALA A 102 6.67 10.18 -3.78
N LYS A 103 5.65 10.18 -4.67
CA LYS A 103 4.25 10.11 -4.25
C LYS A 103 3.91 8.75 -3.63
N THR A 104 4.43 7.65 -4.18
CA THR A 104 4.28 6.31 -3.60
C THR A 104 4.84 6.26 -2.18
N LEU A 105 6.02 6.83 -1.95
CA LEU A 105 6.65 6.94 -0.63
C LEU A 105 5.86 7.85 0.31
N ASP A 106 5.38 9.01 -0.16
CA ASP A 106 4.56 9.91 0.66
C ASP A 106 3.31 9.20 1.22
N PHE A 107 2.63 8.39 0.39
CA PHE A 107 1.47 7.61 0.84
C PHE A 107 1.83 6.48 1.79
N LEU A 108 2.99 5.85 1.60
CA LEU A 108 3.51 4.84 2.52
C LEU A 108 3.80 5.45 3.89
N ASP A 109 4.41 6.64 3.91
CA ASP A 109 4.79 7.38 5.11
C ASP A 109 3.54 7.86 5.84
N MET A 110 2.59 8.48 5.14
CA MET A 110 1.28 8.85 5.70
C MET A 110 0.56 7.64 6.30
N SER A 111 0.60 6.50 5.62
CA SER A 111 -0.02 5.28 6.13
C SER A 111 0.69 4.74 7.38
N TYR A 112 2.02 4.86 7.47
CA TYR A 112 2.79 4.47 8.64
C TYR A 112 2.43 5.37 9.84
N ASP A 113 2.43 6.68 9.66
CA ASP A 113 2.11 7.66 10.69
C ASP A 113 0.66 7.52 11.20
N MET A 114 -0.27 7.20 10.30
CA MET A 114 -1.68 6.95 10.66
C MET A 114 -1.86 5.76 11.60
N ILE A 115 -0.94 4.78 11.58
CA ILE A 115 -0.99 3.65 12.51
C ILE A 115 -0.64 4.06 13.94
N ASP A 116 0.21 5.07 14.12
CA ASP A 116 0.53 5.66 15.42
C ASP A 116 -0.54 6.66 15.88
N GLY A 117 -1.13 7.40 14.95
CA GLY A 117 -2.17 8.42 15.21
C GLY A 117 -3.55 7.90 15.60
N ASN A 118 -3.79 6.58 15.69
CA ASN A 118 -5.08 6.06 16.18
C ASN A 118 -5.21 6.07 17.72
N ARG A 119 -4.44 6.94 18.40
CA ARG A 119 -4.77 7.51 19.70
C ARG A 119 -5.53 8.81 19.44
N GLY A 120 -6.84 8.75 19.63
CA GLY A 120 -7.79 9.87 19.79
C GLY A 120 -7.43 11.20 19.12
N LYS A 121 -8.26 11.63 18.17
CA LYS A 121 -8.52 13.07 18.03
C LYS A 121 -8.95 13.57 19.42
N GLU A 122 -8.03 14.15 20.17
CA GLU A 122 -8.33 15.08 21.25
C GLU A 122 -8.87 16.34 20.56
N GLU A 123 -10.19 16.49 20.58
CA GLU A 123 -10.87 17.79 20.54
C GLU A 123 -11.40 18.09 21.95
#